data_AF-A0A399YQQ3-F1
#
_entry.id   AF-A0A399YQQ3-F1
#
_cell.length_a   1.000
_cell.length_b   1.000
_cell.length_c   1.000
_cell.angle_alpha   90.00
_cell.angle_beta   90.00
_cell.angle_gamma   90.00
#
_symmetry.space_group_name_H-M   'P 1'
#
loop_
_entity.id
_entity.type
_entity.pdbx_description
1 polymer ?
#
loop_
_entity_poly.entity_id
_entity_poly.type
_entity_poly.pdbx_seq_one_letter_code
_entity_poly.pdbx_strand_id
1 'polypeptide(L)'
;MPERRDPVIDLLDHADHLAPAMVLDPDSVVEAGRRKVRRRRVSATSVGALALAGALWLGGPLNPFAPTGPAPAPAPAAVSWQDGVDVQLFDNSPNAVHEPDRTHWVGELRSGEGDERPELVLTRDGETLAPVPAQDGPGDVMLFRAEGVSVAVWQSPEGSLGEWAQWAPGKYFGQGADITVDDATLRYSVAEFVPGASGELVDLYWFDDGAAHAASGDPVVSTVLTSGDSGALFMLDEAKGVWGVRDLASPAGLVHVEPLVAGSGMNGWTGEHLTATTVGVLPPGASTPSVDTSSATLAQAPLGPQTAVLAVDTTGEFYGAGGVTAVEEDGATVSYAPPPAVRFTLDGEERVLESYAQDQGRTLAVGSVQALVTAQPDGLSVRRGESVHVIPAADLADGRALTGTVRGGQVVVVPGWEPDAEPEDLRVLVGSDGDERWVEAKSAYVDALFDGRPLAVLGLDLGALGEGESVVGVGVADGDDVVRHALPGGVVEVDLGL
;
A
#
# COMPACT_ATOMS: atom_id res chain seq x y z
N MET A 1 14.90 -57.74 -4.47
CA MET A 1 14.65 -56.59 -3.59
C MET A 1 15.24 -55.39 -4.29
N PRO A 2 14.46 -54.37 -4.65
CA PRO A 2 15.02 -53.12 -5.16
C PRO A 2 15.64 -52.33 -4.00
N GLU A 3 16.81 -51.75 -4.24
CA GLU A 3 17.49 -50.89 -3.29
C GLU A 3 16.70 -49.60 -3.11
N ARG A 4 16.51 -49.14 -1.86
CA ARG A 4 16.02 -47.78 -1.61
C ARG A 4 17.15 -46.81 -1.98
N ARG A 5 16.93 -46.01 -3.02
CA ARG A 5 17.66 -44.74 -3.17
C ARG A 5 17.30 -43.80 -2.03
N ASP A 6 18.24 -42.94 -1.70
CA ASP A 6 18.08 -41.94 -0.64
C ASP A 6 17.25 -40.78 -1.20
N PRO A 7 16.08 -40.42 -0.61
CA PRO A 7 15.20 -39.40 -1.17
C PRO A 7 15.84 -38.02 -1.28
N VAL A 8 16.94 -37.76 -0.56
CA VAL A 8 17.74 -36.53 -0.68
C VAL A 8 18.48 -36.47 -2.04
N ILE A 9 18.97 -37.61 -2.55
CA ILE A 9 19.66 -37.65 -3.85
C ILE A 9 18.66 -37.48 -4.99
N ASP A 10 17.50 -38.14 -4.93
CA ASP A 10 16.45 -37.95 -5.95
C ASP A 10 15.92 -36.50 -5.96
N LEU A 11 16.01 -35.76 -4.85
CA LEU A 11 15.62 -34.34 -4.76
C LEU A 11 16.70 -33.38 -5.29
N LEU A 12 17.98 -33.72 -5.09
CA LEU A 12 19.12 -33.00 -5.68
C LEU A 12 19.23 -33.22 -7.20
N ASP A 13 19.04 -34.45 -7.68
CA ASP A 13 18.98 -34.76 -9.13
C ASP A 13 17.81 -34.01 -9.82
N HIS A 14 16.71 -33.76 -9.09
CA HIS A 14 15.58 -32.97 -9.58
C HIS A 14 15.89 -31.46 -9.61
N ALA A 15 16.61 -30.95 -8.60
CA ALA A 15 17.07 -29.56 -8.58
C ALA A 15 18.06 -29.25 -9.72
N ASP A 16 18.98 -30.17 -10.02
CA ASP A 16 19.94 -30.03 -11.14
C ASP A 16 19.24 -30.01 -12.52
N HIS A 17 18.10 -30.70 -12.66
CA HIS A 17 17.25 -30.63 -13.86
C HIS A 17 16.37 -29.38 -13.95
N LEU A 18 16.21 -28.63 -12.86
CA LEU A 18 15.41 -27.40 -12.79
C LEU A 18 16.26 -26.12 -12.75
N ALA A 19 17.58 -26.24 -12.55
CA ALA A 19 18.50 -25.13 -12.63
C ALA A 19 18.61 -24.60 -14.07
N PRO A 20 18.42 -23.29 -14.32
CA PRO A 20 18.65 -22.71 -15.64
C PRO A 20 20.13 -22.84 -16.01
N ALA A 21 20.42 -23.18 -17.27
CA ALA A 21 21.78 -23.35 -17.77
C ALA A 21 22.52 -22.00 -17.87
N MET A 22 23.06 -21.53 -16.74
CA MET A 22 23.87 -20.32 -16.66
C MET A 22 25.25 -20.51 -17.29
N VAL A 23 25.30 -20.50 -18.63
CA VAL A 23 26.55 -20.32 -19.39
C VAL A 23 26.89 -18.83 -19.41
N LEU A 24 27.28 -18.30 -18.24
CA LEU A 24 27.95 -17.00 -18.16
C LEU A 24 29.42 -17.19 -18.54
N ASP A 25 29.80 -16.62 -19.68
CA ASP A 25 31.20 -16.59 -20.12
C ASP A 25 32.07 -15.85 -19.08
N PRO A 26 33.08 -16.50 -18.47
CA PRO A 26 33.90 -15.89 -17.44
C PRO A 26 34.67 -14.64 -17.92
N ASP A 27 35.05 -14.60 -19.20
CA ASP A 27 35.78 -13.46 -19.77
C ASP A 27 34.91 -12.21 -19.85
N SER A 28 33.60 -12.37 -20.12
CA SER A 28 32.59 -11.29 -20.10
C SER A 28 32.43 -10.65 -18.72
N VAL A 29 32.42 -11.46 -17.64
CA VAL A 29 32.35 -10.96 -16.25
C VAL A 29 33.63 -10.22 -15.87
N VAL A 30 34.79 -10.74 -16.28
CA VAL A 30 36.10 -10.11 -16.04
C VAL A 30 36.28 -8.80 -16.83
N GLU A 31 35.72 -8.69 -18.03
CA GLU A 31 35.63 -7.44 -18.81
C GLU A 31 34.81 -6.36 -18.10
N ALA A 32 33.62 -6.71 -17.60
CA ALA A 32 32.75 -5.79 -16.85
C ALA A 32 33.45 -5.27 -15.57
N GLY A 33 34.06 -6.16 -14.80
CA GLY A 33 34.86 -5.80 -13.63
C GLY A 33 36.05 -4.89 -13.96
N ARG A 34 36.78 -5.16 -15.05
CA ARG A 34 37.91 -4.33 -15.49
C ARG A 34 37.49 -2.93 -15.95
N ARG A 35 36.32 -2.77 -16.59
CA ARG A 35 35.74 -1.46 -16.92
C ARG A 35 35.44 -0.63 -15.65
N LYS A 36 34.81 -1.24 -14.64
CA LYS A 36 34.43 -0.57 -13.37
C LYS A 36 35.66 -0.08 -12.59
N VAL A 37 36.76 -0.85 -12.57
CA VAL A 37 38.01 -0.48 -11.85
C VAL A 37 38.83 0.60 -12.58
N ARG A 38 38.83 0.65 -13.92
CA ARG A 38 39.63 1.65 -14.66
C ARG A 38 39.12 3.09 -14.51
N ARG A 39 37.81 3.32 -14.40
CA ARG A 39 37.25 4.69 -14.22
C ARG A 39 37.65 5.34 -12.90
N ARG A 40 37.87 4.58 -11.82
CA ARG A 40 38.26 5.09 -10.48
C ARG A 40 39.69 5.64 -10.36
N ARG A 41 40.51 5.66 -11.41
CA ARG A 41 41.91 6.16 -11.38
C ARG A 41 42.23 7.33 -12.31
N VAL A 42 41.24 7.87 -13.03
CA VAL A 42 41.42 9.03 -13.92
C VAL A 42 40.28 10.01 -13.72
N SER A 43 40.35 10.77 -12.61
CA SER A 43 39.74 12.10 -12.41
C SER A 43 40.05 12.58 -10.98
N ALA A 44 41.26 13.08 -10.77
CA ALA A 44 41.71 13.65 -9.50
C ALA A 44 42.58 14.89 -9.73
N THR A 45 42.02 15.95 -10.36
CA THR A 45 42.56 17.34 -10.39
C THR A 45 41.63 18.32 -11.12
N SER A 46 40.93 19.19 -10.38
CA SER A 46 40.38 20.54 -10.72
C SER A 46 39.24 20.84 -9.72
N VAL A 47 39.31 21.76 -8.75
CA VAL A 47 39.57 23.23 -8.79
C VAL A 47 38.50 24.03 -9.55
N GLY A 48 37.31 24.12 -8.96
CA GLY A 48 36.77 25.39 -8.44
C GLY A 48 35.97 26.32 -9.37
N ALA A 49 34.75 26.65 -8.95
CA ALA A 49 34.09 27.93 -9.22
C ALA A 49 33.11 28.28 -8.08
N LEU A 50 33.41 29.36 -7.33
CA LEU A 50 32.49 29.98 -6.37
C LEU A 50 31.65 31.03 -7.11
N ALA A 51 30.32 30.98 -7.00
CA ALA A 51 29.43 32.03 -7.46
C ALA A 51 28.60 32.57 -6.28
N LEU A 52 29.11 33.61 -5.63
CA LEU A 52 28.48 34.28 -4.48
C LEU A 52 28.02 35.68 -4.90
N ALA A 53 26.71 35.86 -5.13
CA ALA A 53 26.03 37.16 -5.23
C ALA A 53 24.51 36.96 -5.09
N GLY A 54 23.75 37.71 -4.30
CA GLY A 54 24.13 38.77 -3.35
C GLY A 54 23.08 39.87 -3.26
N ALA A 55 22.22 39.83 -2.23
CA ALA A 55 21.36 40.95 -1.85
C ALA A 55 21.15 40.96 -0.32
N LEU A 56 21.58 42.03 0.33
CA LEU A 56 21.58 42.23 1.80
C LEU A 56 21.13 43.68 2.10
N TRP A 57 20.81 43.96 3.37
CA TRP A 57 20.45 45.28 3.98
C TRP A 57 18.96 45.66 3.97
N LEU A 58 18.28 46.00 5.09
CA LEU A 58 18.66 46.25 6.50
C LEU A 58 17.66 45.58 7.49
N GLY A 59 17.94 45.31 8.78
CA GLY A 59 19.23 45.38 9.49
C GLY A 59 19.18 45.69 11.02
N GLY A 60 18.78 44.73 11.89
CA GLY A 60 19.03 44.75 13.36
C GLY A 60 17.81 44.42 14.26
N PRO A 61 18.00 44.04 15.55
CA PRO A 61 19.25 43.72 16.26
C PRO A 61 19.51 42.21 16.42
N LEU A 62 20.75 41.83 16.71
CA LEU A 62 21.18 40.44 16.89
C LEU A 62 20.67 39.84 18.21
N ASN A 63 19.77 38.85 18.14
CA ASN A 63 19.50 37.91 19.23
C ASN A 63 19.94 36.50 18.78
N PRO A 64 21.06 35.94 19.29
CA PRO A 64 21.57 34.64 18.86
C PRO A 64 20.75 33.43 19.36
N PHE A 65 19.62 33.67 20.04
CA PHE A 65 18.73 32.62 20.58
C PHE A 65 17.24 32.85 20.27
N ALA A 66 16.91 33.69 19.28
CA ALA A 66 15.56 33.71 18.72
C ALA A 66 15.44 32.57 17.69
N PRO A 67 14.36 31.75 17.71
CA PRO A 67 14.11 30.84 16.62
C PRO A 67 13.96 31.66 15.34
N THR A 68 14.80 31.35 14.34
CA THR A 68 14.51 31.73 12.97
C THR A 68 13.11 31.24 12.63
N GLY A 69 12.31 32.06 11.93
CA GLY A 69 11.00 31.63 11.46
C GLY A 69 11.10 30.33 10.65
N PRO A 70 9.98 29.62 10.43
CA PRO A 70 10.01 28.36 9.69
C PRO A 70 10.80 28.56 8.41
N ALA A 71 11.82 27.71 8.22
CA ALA A 71 12.47 27.62 6.93
C ALA A 71 11.37 27.39 5.86
N PRO A 72 11.54 27.89 4.62
CA PRO A 72 10.69 27.40 3.54
C PRO A 72 10.74 25.87 3.59
N ALA A 73 9.58 25.22 3.55
CA ALA A 73 9.51 23.77 3.60
C ALA A 73 10.46 23.21 2.52
N PRO A 74 11.32 22.24 2.84
CA PRO A 74 12.18 21.61 1.85
C PRO A 74 11.30 21.11 0.69
N ALA A 75 11.46 21.73 -0.46
CA ALA A 75 10.84 21.29 -1.70
C ALA A 75 11.77 20.27 -2.38
N PRO A 76 11.25 19.37 -3.22
CA PRO A 76 12.08 18.59 -4.13
C PRO A 76 13.00 19.51 -4.95
N ALA A 77 14.18 19.02 -5.31
CA ALA A 77 15.04 19.73 -6.24
C ALA A 77 14.49 19.52 -7.67
N ALA A 78 14.36 20.61 -8.43
CA ALA A 78 13.97 20.53 -9.83
C ALA A 78 15.08 19.86 -10.67
N VAL A 79 14.74 18.76 -11.35
CA VAL A 79 15.67 18.07 -12.25
C VAL A 79 15.99 18.95 -13.46
N SER A 80 17.28 19.12 -13.74
CA SER A 80 17.75 19.73 -14.99
C SER A 80 17.96 18.65 -16.06
N TRP A 81 17.04 18.54 -17.02
CA TRP A 81 17.10 17.58 -18.14
C TRP A 81 18.06 18.00 -19.28
N GLN A 82 18.87 19.03 -19.07
CA GLN A 82 19.58 19.74 -20.15
C GLN A 82 20.54 18.89 -20.97
N ASP A 83 21.19 17.89 -20.38
CA ASP A 83 22.16 17.03 -21.06
C ASP A 83 21.52 15.84 -21.81
N GLY A 84 20.19 15.68 -21.71
CA GLY A 84 19.44 14.55 -22.27
C GLY A 84 19.51 13.28 -21.41
N VAL A 85 18.54 12.39 -21.58
CA VAL A 85 18.42 11.13 -20.84
C VAL A 85 18.00 10.02 -21.78
N ASP A 86 18.54 8.81 -21.61
CA ASP A 86 18.10 7.59 -22.29
C ASP A 86 18.36 6.41 -21.36
N VAL A 87 17.37 6.06 -20.52
CA VAL A 87 17.50 5.07 -19.46
C VAL A 87 16.28 4.17 -19.38
N GLN A 88 16.50 2.86 -19.30
CA GLN A 88 15.47 1.92 -18.90
C GLN A 88 15.16 2.14 -17.41
N LEU A 89 13.92 2.56 -17.11
CA LEU A 89 13.45 2.64 -15.73
C LEU A 89 13.20 1.22 -15.20
N PHE A 90 12.42 0.43 -15.94
CA PHE A 90 11.91 -0.85 -15.46
C PHE A 90 11.64 -1.88 -16.55
N ASP A 91 11.53 -3.14 -16.10
CA ASP A 91 11.03 -4.30 -16.83
C ASP A 91 10.28 -5.16 -15.80
N ASN A 92 8.95 -5.30 -15.94
CA ASN A 92 8.14 -6.03 -14.97
C ASN A 92 8.02 -7.54 -15.29
N SER A 93 8.80 -8.07 -16.25
CA SER A 93 8.78 -9.45 -16.80
C SER A 93 7.98 -10.46 -15.96
N PRO A 94 6.71 -10.74 -16.32
CA PRO A 94 5.82 -11.56 -15.51
C PRO A 94 6.37 -12.95 -15.19
N ASN A 95 6.08 -13.44 -13.98
CA ASN A 95 6.39 -14.82 -13.64
C ASN A 95 5.45 -15.77 -14.40
N ALA A 96 5.93 -16.42 -15.47
CA ALA A 96 5.10 -17.28 -16.32
C ALA A 96 4.38 -18.46 -15.63
N VAL A 97 4.70 -18.79 -14.37
CA VAL A 97 4.03 -19.83 -13.57
C VAL A 97 2.94 -19.24 -12.66
N HIS A 98 3.16 -18.04 -12.12
CA HIS A 98 2.29 -17.43 -11.09
C HIS A 98 1.46 -16.25 -11.62
N GLU A 99 1.92 -15.59 -12.68
CA GLU A 99 1.36 -14.38 -13.29
C GLU A 99 1.13 -14.55 -14.81
N PRO A 100 0.58 -15.69 -15.30
CA PRO A 100 0.54 -16.00 -16.74
C PRO A 100 -0.31 -15.03 -17.58
N ASP A 101 -1.23 -14.31 -16.95
CA ASP A 101 -2.15 -13.35 -17.58
C ASP A 101 -1.75 -11.89 -17.34
N ARG A 102 -0.62 -11.62 -16.65
CA ARG A 102 -0.14 -10.25 -16.37
C ARG A 102 0.52 -9.66 -17.61
N THR A 103 0.20 -8.42 -17.93
CA THR A 103 0.84 -7.68 -19.03
C THR A 103 2.32 -7.40 -18.75
N HIS A 104 3.18 -7.72 -19.72
CA HIS A 104 4.59 -7.37 -19.69
C HIS A 104 4.77 -5.90 -20.12
N TRP A 105 5.36 -5.11 -19.25
CA TRP A 105 5.67 -3.70 -19.43
C TRP A 105 7.18 -3.45 -19.27
N VAL A 106 7.76 -2.79 -20.27
CA VAL A 106 9.09 -2.18 -20.21
C VAL A 106 8.93 -0.67 -20.38
N GLY A 107 9.63 0.12 -19.56
CA GLY A 107 9.59 1.58 -19.62
C GLY A 107 10.97 2.20 -19.75
N GLU A 108 11.15 3.04 -20.78
CA GLU A 108 12.38 3.78 -21.07
C GLU A 108 12.11 5.28 -21.03
N LEU A 109 12.80 5.99 -20.13
CA LEU A 109 12.71 7.44 -20.00
C LEU A 109 13.72 8.10 -20.95
N ARG A 110 13.24 9.02 -21.79
CA ARG A 110 14.03 9.68 -22.82
C ARG A 110 13.86 11.19 -22.84
N SER A 111 14.93 11.93 -23.03
CA SER A 111 14.92 13.36 -23.40
C SER A 111 16.12 13.71 -24.28
N GLY A 112 15.93 14.64 -25.22
CA GLY A 112 17.00 15.27 -25.97
C GLY A 112 17.72 16.35 -25.16
N GLU A 113 18.93 16.71 -25.63
CA GLU A 113 19.69 17.85 -25.11
C GLU A 113 18.87 19.14 -25.27
N GLY A 114 18.57 19.81 -24.15
CA GLY A 114 17.76 21.03 -24.10
C GLY A 114 16.24 20.85 -24.14
N ASP A 115 15.71 19.62 -24.06
CA ASP A 115 14.25 19.42 -23.91
C ASP A 115 13.75 19.92 -22.55
N GLU A 116 12.53 20.49 -22.53
CA GLU A 116 11.94 21.02 -21.29
C GLU A 116 11.48 19.90 -20.33
N ARG A 117 11.12 18.74 -20.87
CA ARG A 117 10.65 17.55 -20.14
C ARG A 117 10.95 16.26 -20.91
N PRO A 118 11.19 15.13 -20.23
CA PRO A 118 11.30 13.83 -20.87
C PRO A 118 9.95 13.25 -21.31
N GLU A 119 10.03 12.25 -22.20
CA GLU A 119 8.96 11.32 -22.57
C GLU A 119 9.27 9.91 -22.03
N LEU A 120 8.22 9.12 -21.81
CA LEU A 120 8.34 7.70 -21.45
C LEU A 120 7.90 6.84 -22.63
N VAL A 121 8.81 6.02 -23.14
CA VAL A 121 8.52 5.01 -24.15
C VAL A 121 8.17 3.71 -23.45
N LEU A 122 6.93 3.28 -23.61
CA LEU A 122 6.41 2.02 -23.06
C LEU A 122 6.40 0.93 -24.14
N THR A 123 6.81 -0.27 -23.77
CA THR A 123 6.58 -1.49 -24.57
C THR A 123 5.66 -2.41 -23.79
N ARG A 124 4.55 -2.81 -24.42
CA ARG A 124 3.49 -3.66 -23.87
C ARG A 124 3.49 -5.00 -24.60
N ASP A 125 3.73 -6.10 -23.90
CA ASP A 125 3.76 -7.47 -24.46
C ASP A 125 4.65 -7.61 -25.73
N GLY A 126 5.73 -6.82 -25.80
CA GLY A 126 6.66 -6.73 -26.93
C GLY A 126 6.30 -5.69 -28.01
N GLU A 127 5.14 -5.02 -27.94
CA GLU A 127 4.76 -3.93 -28.83
C GLU A 127 5.09 -2.56 -28.22
N THR A 128 5.97 -1.79 -28.88
CA THR A 128 6.31 -0.43 -28.46
C THR A 128 5.18 0.54 -28.80
N LEU A 129 4.66 1.22 -27.77
CA LEU A 129 3.60 2.22 -27.87
C LEU A 129 4.16 3.57 -28.33
N ALA A 130 3.25 4.51 -28.63
CA ALA A 130 3.64 5.91 -28.83
C ALA A 130 4.25 6.49 -27.53
N PRO A 131 5.26 7.38 -27.60
CA PRO A 131 5.82 8.01 -26.42
C PRO A 131 4.78 8.77 -25.61
N VAL A 132 4.83 8.60 -24.28
CA VAL A 132 3.95 9.27 -23.32
C VAL A 132 4.65 10.53 -22.81
N PRO A 133 4.08 11.73 -23.00
CA PRO A 133 4.68 12.97 -22.48
C PRO A 133 4.52 13.09 -20.96
N ALA A 134 5.50 13.71 -20.29
CA ALA A 134 5.42 14.00 -18.85
C ALA A 134 4.29 14.97 -18.49
N GLN A 135 3.38 14.51 -17.64
CA GLN A 135 2.33 15.31 -17.01
C GLN A 135 2.79 15.79 -15.64
N ASP A 136 2.18 16.86 -15.13
CA ASP A 136 2.40 17.31 -13.75
C ASP A 136 1.74 16.36 -12.75
N GLY A 137 2.45 16.10 -11.65
CA GLY A 137 1.94 15.44 -10.45
C GLY A 137 2.01 16.35 -9.22
N PRO A 138 1.88 15.78 -8.01
CA PRO A 138 2.14 16.47 -6.75
C PRO A 138 3.60 16.96 -6.67
N GLY A 139 3.80 18.26 -6.41
CA GLY A 139 5.14 18.86 -6.38
C GLY A 139 5.86 18.77 -7.74
N ASP A 140 7.16 18.46 -7.71
CA ASP A 140 7.98 18.27 -8.91
C ASP A 140 7.96 16.82 -9.45
N VAL A 141 6.97 16.01 -9.06
CA VAL A 141 6.80 14.65 -9.58
C VAL A 141 6.25 14.71 -11.00
N MET A 142 6.93 14.04 -11.93
CA MET A 142 6.43 13.84 -13.30
C MET A 142 5.62 12.55 -13.37
N LEU A 143 4.47 12.60 -14.05
CA LEU A 143 3.57 11.47 -14.23
C LEU A 143 3.44 11.09 -15.71
N PHE A 144 3.59 9.80 -15.99
CA PHE A 144 3.35 9.20 -17.30
C PHE A 144 2.20 8.21 -17.15
N ARG A 145 1.13 8.38 -17.93
CA ARG A 145 -0.08 7.55 -17.83
C ARG A 145 -0.39 6.90 -19.17
N ALA A 146 -0.60 5.58 -19.14
CA ALA A 146 -1.11 4.78 -20.24
C ALA A 146 -2.24 3.86 -19.74
N GLU A 147 -2.92 3.18 -20.65
CA GLU A 147 -4.00 2.26 -20.27
C GLU A 147 -3.46 1.10 -19.42
N GLY A 148 -3.91 1.02 -18.16
CA GLY A 148 -3.53 -0.02 -17.20
C GLY A 148 -2.20 0.22 -16.45
N VAL A 149 -1.45 1.28 -16.75
CA VAL A 149 -0.18 1.57 -16.07
C VAL A 149 0.08 3.07 -15.90
N SER A 150 0.53 3.46 -14.70
CA SER A 150 1.04 4.81 -14.44
C SER A 150 2.44 4.73 -13.84
N VAL A 151 3.27 5.70 -14.19
CA VAL A 151 4.67 5.81 -13.76
C VAL A 151 4.91 7.21 -13.22
N ALA A 152 5.37 7.28 -11.98
CA ALA A 152 5.85 8.50 -11.34
C ALA A 152 7.39 8.52 -11.38
N VAL A 153 7.98 9.66 -11.70
CA VAL A 153 9.43 9.90 -11.69
C VAL A 153 9.72 11.22 -10.98
N TRP A 154 10.68 11.23 -10.06
CA TRP A 154 11.06 12.41 -9.29
C TRP A 154 12.55 12.39 -8.91
N GLN A 155 13.10 13.53 -8.52
CA GLN A 155 14.41 13.58 -7.86
C GLN A 155 14.24 13.30 -6.37
N SER A 156 15.09 12.46 -5.79
CA SER A 156 15.13 12.31 -4.33
C SER A 156 15.41 13.68 -3.66
N PRO A 157 14.56 14.17 -2.73
CA PRO A 157 14.79 15.45 -2.06
C PRO A 157 16.09 15.46 -1.25
N GLU A 158 16.73 16.62 -1.12
CA GLU A 158 17.96 16.72 -0.32
C GLU A 158 17.67 16.43 1.16
N GLY A 159 18.42 15.49 1.75
CA GLY A 159 18.18 15.03 3.13
C GLY A 159 17.03 14.03 3.28
N SER A 160 16.37 13.63 2.18
CA SER A 160 15.41 12.54 2.19
C SER A 160 16.10 11.24 2.62
N LEU A 161 15.53 10.61 3.65
CA LEU A 161 15.90 9.28 4.10
C LEU A 161 15.11 8.19 3.35
N GLY A 162 13.95 8.56 2.77
CA GLY A 162 13.20 7.71 1.86
C GLY A 162 11.84 8.29 1.48
N GLU A 163 11.30 7.78 0.37
CA GLU A 163 10.10 8.29 -0.30
C GLU A 163 9.10 7.17 -0.63
N TRP A 164 7.82 7.51 -0.64
CA TRP A 164 6.73 6.58 -0.95
C TRP A 164 5.65 7.24 -1.83
N ALA A 165 5.41 6.65 -3.00
CA ALA A 165 4.38 7.07 -3.93
C ALA A 165 3.02 6.49 -3.52
N GLN A 166 2.13 7.34 -3.00
CA GLN A 166 0.77 6.93 -2.65
C GLN A 166 -0.12 7.02 -3.89
N TRP A 167 -0.45 5.86 -4.44
CA TRP A 167 -1.38 5.74 -5.56
C TRP A 167 -2.83 5.70 -5.08
N ALA A 168 -3.75 6.10 -5.95
CA ALA A 168 -5.18 5.88 -5.75
C ALA A 168 -5.50 4.36 -5.71
N PRO A 169 -6.65 3.94 -5.16
CA PRO A 169 -7.01 2.53 -5.10
C PRO A 169 -7.12 1.87 -6.48
N GLY A 170 -7.06 0.54 -6.48
CA GLY A 170 -7.10 -0.28 -7.70
C GLY A 170 -5.72 -0.57 -8.32
N LYS A 171 -4.63 -0.10 -7.71
CA LYS A 171 -3.28 -0.63 -7.94
C LYS A 171 -3.26 -2.12 -7.57
N TYR A 172 -2.91 -3.01 -8.50
CA TYR A 172 -2.79 -4.45 -8.25
C TYR A 172 -1.32 -4.92 -8.17
N PHE A 173 -0.44 -4.39 -9.01
CA PHE A 173 1.01 -4.51 -8.86
C PHE A 173 1.70 -3.16 -8.85
N GLY A 174 2.94 -3.15 -8.37
CA GLY A 174 3.83 -2.04 -8.57
C GLY A 174 5.27 -2.39 -8.23
N GLN A 175 6.16 -1.50 -8.67
CA GLN A 175 7.60 -1.58 -8.45
C GLN A 175 8.15 -0.17 -8.30
N GLY A 176 9.34 -0.04 -7.75
CA GLY A 176 10.03 1.24 -7.67
C GLY A 176 11.48 1.02 -7.32
N ALA A 177 12.33 1.89 -7.83
CA ALA A 177 13.76 1.89 -7.58
C ALA A 177 14.34 3.29 -7.78
N ASP A 178 15.58 3.47 -7.37
CA ASP A 178 16.43 4.58 -7.77
C ASP A 178 17.28 4.24 -9.00
N ILE A 179 17.60 5.27 -9.78
CA ILE A 179 18.59 5.26 -10.86
C ILE A 179 19.49 6.50 -10.72
N THR A 180 20.76 6.38 -11.09
CA THR A 180 21.68 7.52 -11.15
C THR A 180 21.75 8.05 -12.59
N VAL A 181 21.44 9.34 -12.76
CA VAL A 181 21.60 10.09 -14.01
C VAL A 181 22.46 11.32 -13.70
N ASP A 182 23.65 11.40 -14.31
CA ASP A 182 24.61 12.51 -14.17
C ASP A 182 24.84 12.98 -12.72
N ASP A 183 25.18 12.02 -11.86
CA ASP A 183 25.41 12.15 -10.41
C ASP A 183 24.17 12.58 -9.58
N ALA A 184 22.99 12.76 -10.19
CA ALA A 184 21.70 12.90 -9.50
C ALA A 184 20.99 11.54 -9.33
N THR A 185 20.31 11.37 -8.19
CA THR A 185 19.46 10.20 -7.93
C THR A 185 18.02 10.53 -8.31
N LEU A 186 17.56 9.96 -9.44
CA LEU A 186 16.13 9.90 -9.74
C LEU A 186 15.54 8.66 -9.07
N ARG A 187 14.30 8.76 -8.60
CA ARG A 187 13.50 7.61 -8.18
C ARG A 187 12.29 7.50 -9.08
N TYR A 188 11.77 6.29 -9.22
CA TYR A 188 10.52 6.04 -9.91
C TYR A 188 9.62 5.09 -9.12
N SER A 189 8.33 5.17 -9.39
CA SER A 189 7.34 4.17 -8.99
C SER A 189 6.45 3.86 -10.18
N VAL A 190 6.27 2.58 -10.47
CA VAL A 190 5.28 2.06 -11.41
C VAL A 190 4.12 1.49 -10.60
N ALA A 191 2.91 1.79 -11.01
CA ALA A 191 1.70 1.14 -10.56
C ALA A 191 0.91 0.62 -11.75
N GLU A 192 0.57 -0.66 -11.71
CA GLU A 192 -0.33 -1.31 -12.65
C GLU A 192 -1.74 -1.31 -12.03
N PHE A 193 -2.75 -0.95 -12.81
CA PHE A 193 -4.12 -0.70 -12.34
C PHE A 193 -5.14 -1.63 -12.98
N VAL A 194 -6.11 -2.07 -12.17
CA VAL A 194 -7.28 -2.80 -12.68
C VAL A 194 -8.08 -1.93 -13.66
N PRO A 195 -8.79 -2.51 -14.64
CA PRO A 195 -9.65 -1.75 -15.54
C PRO A 195 -10.64 -0.86 -14.77
N GLY A 196 -10.72 0.42 -15.15
CA GLY A 196 -11.61 1.40 -14.54
C GLY A 196 -11.03 2.18 -13.35
N ALA A 197 -9.89 1.77 -12.78
CA ALA A 197 -9.20 2.57 -11.76
C ALA A 197 -8.54 3.82 -12.39
N SER A 198 -8.38 4.89 -11.59
CA SER A 198 -7.95 6.20 -12.11
C SER A 198 -6.49 6.28 -12.56
N GLY A 199 -5.61 5.43 -12.02
CA GLY A 199 -4.16 5.56 -12.23
C GLY A 199 -3.56 6.83 -11.63
N GLU A 200 -4.23 7.44 -10.65
CA GLU A 200 -3.80 8.72 -10.07
C GLU A 200 -2.75 8.53 -8.98
N LEU A 201 -1.71 9.37 -8.99
CA LEU A 201 -0.83 9.53 -7.83
C LEU A 201 -1.48 10.55 -6.90
N VAL A 202 -1.91 10.10 -5.73
CA VAL A 202 -2.60 10.89 -4.71
C VAL A 202 -1.62 11.84 -4.02
N ASP A 203 -0.44 11.33 -3.64
CA ASP A 203 0.69 12.16 -3.20
C ASP A 203 2.02 11.41 -3.33
N LEU A 204 3.12 12.13 -3.18
CA LEU A 204 4.43 11.54 -2.88
C LEU A 204 4.83 11.99 -1.46
N TYR A 205 4.96 11.03 -0.56
CA TYR A 205 5.47 11.28 0.79
C TYR A 205 6.97 11.08 0.83
N TRP A 206 7.67 11.88 1.62
CA TRP A 206 9.09 11.71 1.89
C TRP A 206 9.46 12.12 3.32
N PHE A 207 10.54 11.58 3.84
CA PHE A 207 10.89 11.62 5.27
C PHE A 207 12.30 12.17 5.47
N ASP A 208 12.48 13.10 6.40
CA ASP A 208 13.79 13.53 6.91
C ASP A 208 14.05 13.00 8.34
N ASP A 209 15.10 13.50 9.02
CA ASP A 209 15.47 13.12 10.39
C ASP A 209 14.38 13.42 11.46
N GLY A 210 13.37 14.24 11.16
CA GLY A 210 12.42 14.75 12.17
C GLY A 210 10.96 14.89 11.73
N ALA A 211 10.65 14.90 10.43
CA ALA A 211 9.29 14.95 9.90
C ALA A 211 9.12 14.19 8.58
N ALA A 212 7.87 13.84 8.28
CA ALA A 212 7.42 13.48 6.95
C ALA A 212 6.74 14.68 6.28
N HIS A 213 6.81 14.71 4.95
CA HIS A 213 6.32 15.81 4.11
C HIS A 213 5.56 15.23 2.91
N ALA A 214 4.56 15.96 2.44
CA ALA A 214 3.85 15.68 1.20
C ALA A 214 4.39 16.55 0.07
N ALA A 215 4.60 15.98 -1.13
CA ALA A 215 5.07 16.73 -2.30
C ALA A 215 4.06 17.76 -2.80
N SER A 216 2.76 17.53 -2.56
CA SER A 216 1.69 18.53 -2.74
C SER A 216 1.89 19.81 -1.91
N GLY A 217 2.66 19.77 -0.83
CA GLY A 217 2.78 20.83 0.17
C GLY A 217 1.65 20.83 1.22
N ASP A 218 0.78 19.82 1.21
CA ASP A 218 -0.24 19.64 2.25
C ASP A 218 0.39 19.34 3.63
N PRO A 219 -0.25 19.76 4.74
CA PRO A 219 0.29 19.58 6.08
C PRO A 219 0.19 18.12 6.54
N VAL A 220 1.35 17.48 6.73
CA VAL A 220 1.46 16.16 7.34
C VAL A 220 1.84 16.30 8.81
N VAL A 221 1.09 15.66 9.71
CA VAL A 221 1.45 15.60 11.14
C VAL A 221 2.49 14.52 11.33
N SER A 222 3.56 14.80 12.07
CA SER A 222 4.63 13.82 12.34
C SER A 222 4.98 13.74 13.82
N THR A 223 5.44 12.57 14.28
CA THR A 223 6.07 12.39 15.60
C THR A 223 7.16 11.33 15.55
N VAL A 224 8.17 11.45 16.40
CA VAL A 224 9.22 10.43 16.57
C VAL A 224 8.99 9.72 17.90
N LEU A 225 8.97 8.39 17.86
CA LEU A 225 8.99 7.54 19.05
C LEU A 225 10.32 6.81 19.18
N THR A 226 10.71 6.51 20.41
CA THR A 226 11.88 5.68 20.72
C THR A 226 11.53 4.74 21.87
N SER A 227 11.79 3.46 21.71
CA SER A 227 11.52 2.41 22.71
C SER A 227 12.69 1.42 22.71
N GLY A 228 13.43 1.36 23.82
CA GLY A 228 14.75 0.70 23.83
C GLY A 228 15.71 1.40 22.87
N ASP A 229 16.41 0.62 22.04
CA ASP A 229 17.34 1.11 21.02
C ASP A 229 16.66 1.36 19.65
N SER A 230 15.36 1.05 19.52
CA SER A 230 14.59 1.26 18.28
C SER A 230 13.92 2.64 18.27
N GLY A 231 13.96 3.33 17.12
CA GLY A 231 13.31 4.61 16.91
C GLY A 231 12.55 4.64 15.60
N ALA A 232 11.36 5.23 15.59
CA ALA A 232 10.52 5.32 14.39
C ALA A 232 9.87 6.69 14.26
N LEU A 233 9.85 7.22 13.04
CA LEU A 233 9.17 8.44 12.65
C LEU A 233 7.81 8.06 12.05
N PHE A 234 6.73 8.55 12.65
CA PHE A 234 5.36 8.33 12.23
C PHE A 234 4.81 9.56 11.54
N MET A 235 3.97 9.34 10.53
CA MET A 235 3.22 10.38 9.84
C MET A 235 1.72 10.12 9.81
N LEU A 236 0.95 11.19 9.66
CA LEU A 236 -0.49 11.19 9.42
C LEU A 236 -0.83 12.34 8.46
N ASP A 237 -1.42 12.00 7.31
CA ASP A 237 -2.22 12.94 6.51
C ASP A 237 -3.69 12.61 6.76
N GLU A 238 -4.33 13.40 7.63
CA GLU A 238 -5.73 13.23 8.02
C GLU A 238 -6.68 13.53 6.84
N ALA A 239 -6.31 14.45 5.94
CA ALA A 239 -7.15 14.86 4.81
C ALA A 239 -7.20 13.78 3.73
N LYS A 240 -6.09 13.05 3.52
CA LYS A 240 -6.00 11.92 2.60
C LYS A 240 -6.26 10.56 3.28
N GLY A 241 -6.46 10.57 4.60
CA GLY A 241 -6.78 9.37 5.39
C GLY A 241 -5.67 8.32 5.38
N VAL A 242 -4.39 8.74 5.33
CA VAL A 242 -3.23 7.83 5.30
C VAL A 242 -2.32 8.04 6.50
N TRP A 243 -1.67 6.97 6.93
CA TRP A 243 -0.61 6.99 7.92
C TRP A 243 0.65 6.38 7.33
N GLY A 244 1.78 6.57 7.98
CA GLY A 244 3.02 5.98 7.55
C GLY A 244 4.07 5.94 8.64
N VAL A 245 5.10 5.15 8.40
CA VAL A 245 6.20 4.93 9.33
C VAL A 245 7.51 4.79 8.58
N ARG A 246 8.57 5.31 9.19
CA ARG A 246 9.95 5.07 8.81
C ARG A 246 10.74 4.66 10.06
N ASP A 247 11.52 3.59 9.95
CA ASP A 247 12.54 3.27 10.96
C ASP A 247 13.74 4.23 10.87
N LEU A 248 14.23 4.63 12.04
CA LEU A 248 15.39 5.50 12.21
C LEU A 248 16.66 4.73 12.62
N ALA A 249 16.55 3.44 12.97
CA ALA A 249 17.69 2.61 13.32
C ALA A 249 18.49 2.13 12.09
N SER A 250 17.82 1.88 10.96
CA SER A 250 18.45 1.49 9.69
C SER A 250 18.50 2.66 8.68
N PRO A 251 19.68 3.02 8.16
CA PRO A 251 19.78 4.00 7.07
C PRO A 251 19.20 3.47 5.75
N ALA A 252 19.06 2.14 5.61
CA ALA A 252 18.38 1.48 4.49
C ALA A 252 16.91 1.13 4.82
N GLY A 253 16.38 1.62 5.95
CA GLY A 253 15.03 1.33 6.40
C GLY A 253 13.97 1.64 5.34
N LEU A 254 13.04 0.70 5.16
CA LEU A 254 11.89 0.90 4.29
C LEU A 254 10.98 1.98 4.89
N VAL A 255 10.62 2.98 4.08
CA VAL A 255 9.43 3.80 4.33
C VAL A 255 8.21 2.97 3.96
N HIS A 256 7.13 3.14 4.72
CA HIS A 256 5.86 2.50 4.47
C HIS A 256 4.73 3.51 4.71
N VAL A 257 3.82 3.70 3.75
CA VAL A 257 2.64 4.57 3.90
C VAL A 257 1.43 3.82 3.36
N GLU A 258 0.35 3.81 4.13
CA GLU A 258 -0.88 3.08 3.83
C GLU A 258 -2.13 3.87 4.25
N PRO A 259 -3.30 3.57 3.65
CA PRO A 259 -4.59 4.02 4.17
C PRO A 259 -4.78 3.65 5.64
N LEU A 260 -5.40 4.55 6.39
CA LEU A 260 -5.99 4.23 7.68
C LEU A 260 -7.18 3.30 7.48
N VAL A 261 -7.29 2.29 8.34
CA VAL A 261 -8.41 1.35 8.36
C VAL A 261 -9.11 1.48 9.71
N ALA A 262 -10.39 1.87 9.69
CA ALA A 262 -11.14 2.31 10.88
C ALA A 262 -10.39 3.36 11.74
N GLY A 263 -9.71 4.30 11.08
CA GLY A 263 -8.89 5.33 11.74
C GLY A 263 -7.58 4.82 12.37
N SER A 264 -7.23 3.54 12.17
CA SER A 264 -6.05 2.87 12.71
C SER A 264 -5.09 2.38 11.63
N GLY A 265 -3.89 1.94 12.03
CA GLY A 265 -2.92 1.32 11.14
C GLY A 265 -1.89 0.49 11.93
N MET A 266 -1.34 -0.56 11.31
CA MET A 266 -0.35 -1.43 11.95
C MET A 266 0.61 -2.00 10.90
N ASN A 267 1.89 -2.08 11.24
CA ASN A 267 2.90 -2.80 10.48
C ASN A 267 3.74 -3.64 11.46
N GLY A 268 3.87 -4.94 11.18
CA GLY A 268 4.77 -5.85 11.91
C GLY A 268 6.16 -5.76 11.31
N TRP A 269 7.09 -5.10 12.02
CA TRP A 269 8.36 -4.68 11.43
C TRP A 269 9.50 -5.65 11.75
N THR A 270 10.31 -5.97 10.73
CA THR A 270 11.57 -6.71 10.87
C THR A 270 12.71 -5.88 10.28
N GLY A 271 13.47 -5.19 11.15
CA GLY A 271 14.66 -4.44 10.74
C GLY A 271 15.88 -5.32 10.46
N GLU A 272 16.99 -4.69 10.08
CA GLU A 272 18.32 -5.34 10.03
C GLU A 272 18.77 -5.86 11.40
N HIS A 273 18.15 -5.35 12.47
CA HIS A 273 18.18 -5.94 13.80
C HIS A 273 16.88 -6.70 14.02
N LEU A 274 17.00 -7.98 14.38
CA LEU A 274 15.92 -8.96 14.54
C LEU A 274 15.04 -8.71 15.80
N THR A 275 14.83 -7.45 16.15
CA THR A 275 14.06 -7.04 17.32
C THR A 275 12.58 -7.05 16.95
N ALA A 276 11.82 -7.96 17.58
CA ALA A 276 10.39 -8.10 17.37
C ALA A 276 9.67 -6.78 17.72
N THR A 277 9.13 -6.11 16.70
CA THR A 277 8.64 -4.73 16.79
C THR A 277 7.25 -4.59 16.17
N THR A 278 6.35 -3.94 16.90
CA THR A 278 5.02 -3.57 16.42
C THR A 278 4.93 -2.05 16.37
N VAL A 279 4.67 -1.49 15.18
CA VAL A 279 4.42 -0.06 14.98
C VAL A 279 3.00 0.15 14.47
N GLY A 280 2.37 1.25 14.87
CA GLY A 280 1.06 1.59 14.35
C GLY A 280 0.47 2.87 14.90
N VAL A 281 -0.79 3.10 14.52
CA VAL A 281 -1.60 4.26 14.87
C VAL A 281 -2.92 3.74 15.43
N LEU A 282 -3.27 4.16 16.65
CA LEU A 282 -4.53 3.82 17.30
C LEU A 282 -5.66 4.74 16.80
N PRO A 283 -6.91 4.25 16.72
CA PRO A 283 -8.04 5.06 16.26
C PRO A 283 -8.33 6.22 17.23
N PRO A 284 -8.97 7.31 16.75
CA PRO A 284 -9.38 8.41 17.61
C PRO A 284 -10.24 7.92 18.79
N GLY A 285 -9.97 8.44 19.99
CA GLY A 285 -10.67 8.02 21.22
C GLY A 285 -10.12 6.74 21.87
N ALA A 286 -9.18 6.03 21.24
CA ALA A 286 -8.45 4.93 21.88
C ALA A 286 -7.73 5.39 23.15
N SER A 287 -7.68 4.50 24.15
CA SER A 287 -7.12 4.78 25.46
C SER A 287 -6.37 3.58 26.04
N THR A 288 -5.63 3.83 27.13
CA THR A 288 -4.89 2.81 27.91
C THR A 288 -4.08 1.80 27.09
N PRO A 289 -3.24 2.23 26.13
CA PRO A 289 -2.48 1.28 25.35
C PRO A 289 -1.43 0.55 26.21
N SER A 290 -1.27 -0.74 25.96
CA SER A 290 -0.41 -1.66 26.69
C SER A 290 0.15 -2.74 25.77
N VAL A 291 1.10 -3.52 26.27
CA VAL A 291 1.72 -4.67 25.57
C VAL A 291 1.52 -5.93 26.39
N ASP A 292 1.44 -7.08 25.73
CA ASP A 292 1.11 -8.37 26.34
C ASP A 292 2.30 -9.12 26.94
N THR A 293 3.52 -8.84 26.48
CA THR A 293 4.76 -9.41 27.04
C THR A 293 5.43 -8.47 28.03
N SER A 294 5.95 -9.02 29.15
CA SER A 294 6.70 -8.25 30.16
C SER A 294 8.12 -7.85 29.72
N SER A 295 8.57 -8.40 28.59
CA SER A 295 9.82 -8.10 27.90
C SER A 295 9.69 -6.92 26.93
N ALA A 296 8.46 -6.56 26.55
CA ALA A 296 8.22 -5.44 25.65
C ALA A 296 8.17 -4.10 26.37
N THR A 297 8.72 -3.08 25.72
CA THR A 297 8.56 -1.67 26.09
C THR A 297 7.66 -0.98 25.08
N LEU A 298 6.73 -0.14 25.57
CA LEU A 298 5.80 0.64 24.75
C LEU A 298 6.12 2.12 24.84
N ALA A 299 6.44 2.74 23.71
CA ALA A 299 6.41 4.19 23.51
C ALA A 299 5.11 4.59 22.81
N GLN A 300 4.59 5.77 23.15
CA GLN A 300 3.39 6.35 22.54
C GLN A 300 3.47 7.88 22.53
N ALA A 301 2.84 8.52 21.55
CA ALA A 301 2.67 9.97 21.50
C ALA A 301 1.43 10.35 20.67
N PRO A 302 0.83 11.54 20.90
CA PRO A 302 -0.18 12.08 20.01
C PRO A 302 0.34 12.23 18.57
N LEU A 303 -0.50 11.87 17.61
CA LEU A 303 -0.29 12.04 16.17
C LEU A 303 -1.61 12.55 15.58
N GLY A 304 -1.81 13.88 15.59
CA GLY A 304 -3.10 14.48 15.26
C GLY A 304 -4.19 14.08 16.27
N PRO A 305 -5.40 13.70 15.81
CA PRO A 305 -6.44 13.13 16.69
C PRO A 305 -6.18 11.66 17.09
N GLN A 306 -5.20 10.98 16.49
CA GLN A 306 -4.79 9.61 16.81
C GLN A 306 -3.61 9.56 17.82
N THR A 307 -3.24 8.34 18.22
CA THR A 307 -2.03 8.07 19.02
C THR A 307 -1.11 7.12 18.25
N ALA A 308 0.13 7.53 17.99
CA ALA A 308 1.18 6.65 17.48
C ALA A 308 1.68 5.73 18.59
N VAL A 309 2.01 4.48 18.25
CA VAL A 309 2.55 3.48 19.16
C VAL A 309 3.74 2.74 18.55
N LEU A 310 4.76 2.50 19.39
CA LEU A 310 5.96 1.71 19.08
C LEU A 310 6.19 0.74 20.25
N ALA A 311 5.95 -0.55 20.01
CA ALA A 311 6.19 -1.64 20.96
C ALA A 311 7.37 -2.50 20.49
N VAL A 312 8.33 -2.75 21.39
CA VAL A 312 9.62 -3.37 21.08
C VAL A 312 9.93 -4.42 22.14
N ASP A 313 10.15 -5.69 21.75
CA ASP A 313 10.66 -6.69 22.70
C ASP A 313 12.15 -6.45 22.98
N THR A 314 12.46 -6.11 24.23
CA THR A 314 13.81 -5.73 24.66
C THR A 314 14.70 -6.89 25.09
N THR A 315 14.19 -8.12 25.14
CA THR A 315 15.00 -9.26 25.59
C THR A 315 15.93 -9.77 24.50
N GLY A 316 15.53 -9.69 23.23
CA GLY A 316 16.31 -10.24 22.11
C GLY A 316 16.60 -11.75 22.23
N GLU A 317 15.96 -12.45 23.17
CA GLU A 317 16.24 -13.85 23.46
C GLU A 317 15.30 -14.78 22.69
N PHE A 318 15.91 -15.69 21.94
CA PHE A 318 15.29 -16.63 21.01
C PHE A 318 14.52 -17.76 21.74
N TYR A 319 13.43 -17.43 22.45
CA TYR A 319 12.65 -18.39 23.22
C TYR A 319 11.13 -18.18 23.13
N GLY A 320 10.45 -18.93 22.24
CA GLY A 320 8.98 -19.00 22.25
C GLY A 320 8.39 -19.91 21.19
N ALA A 321 7.46 -20.80 21.59
CA ALA A 321 6.64 -21.55 20.65
C ALA A 321 5.63 -20.60 19.98
N GLY A 322 5.65 -20.55 18.64
CA GLY A 322 4.91 -19.55 17.84
C GLY A 322 5.84 -18.69 16.96
N GLY A 323 7.14 -18.70 17.23
CA GLY A 323 8.13 -18.02 16.40
C GLY A 323 8.28 -18.61 15.00
N VAL A 324 8.50 -17.76 13.99
CA VAL A 324 8.92 -18.20 12.66
C VAL A 324 10.31 -18.82 12.77
N THR A 325 10.49 -19.99 12.17
CA THR A 325 11.76 -20.71 12.17
C THR A 325 12.35 -20.66 10.76
N ALA A 326 13.37 -19.83 10.56
CA ALA A 326 14.20 -19.84 9.35
C ALA A 326 15.30 -20.89 9.48
N VAL A 327 15.69 -21.48 8.36
CA VAL A 327 16.90 -22.29 8.24
C VAL A 327 17.87 -21.52 7.36
N GLU A 328 19.01 -21.12 7.91
CA GLU A 328 20.07 -20.43 7.18
C GLU A 328 20.80 -21.40 6.22
N GLU A 329 21.57 -20.87 5.27
CA GLU A 329 22.24 -21.68 4.23
C GLU A 329 23.24 -22.72 4.78
N ASP A 330 23.74 -22.54 6.01
CA ASP A 330 24.63 -23.50 6.69
C ASP A 330 23.86 -24.59 7.48
N GLY A 331 22.53 -24.52 7.50
CA GLY A 331 21.64 -25.39 8.26
C GLY A 331 21.36 -24.93 9.69
N ALA A 332 21.84 -23.75 10.12
CA ALA A 332 21.47 -23.16 11.39
C ALA A 332 19.97 -22.81 11.44
N THR A 333 19.34 -23.06 12.59
CA THR A 333 17.90 -22.84 12.80
C THR A 333 17.72 -21.59 13.65
N VAL A 334 17.13 -20.56 13.06
CA VAL A 334 16.90 -19.23 13.68
C VAL A 334 15.40 -19.09 13.98
N SER A 335 15.06 -18.91 15.26
CA SER A 335 13.66 -18.84 15.73
C SER A 335 13.30 -17.46 16.27
N TYR A 336 12.61 -16.65 15.46
CA TYR A 336 12.25 -15.27 15.82
C TYR A 336 11.13 -15.23 16.85
N ALA A 337 11.22 -14.35 17.86
CA ALA A 337 10.08 -14.06 18.73
C ALA A 337 8.96 -13.35 17.94
N PRO A 338 7.68 -13.61 18.21
CA PRO A 338 6.59 -12.86 17.58
C PRO A 338 6.63 -11.38 18.01
N PRO A 339 6.20 -10.42 17.15
CA PRO A 339 6.02 -9.03 17.54
C PRO A 339 5.10 -8.89 18.77
N PRO A 340 5.38 -7.95 19.70
CA PRO A 340 4.57 -7.76 20.89
C PRO A 340 3.18 -7.20 20.52
N ALA A 341 2.12 -7.76 21.07
CA ALA A 341 0.76 -7.36 20.73
C ALA A 341 0.37 -6.08 21.50
N VAL A 342 0.16 -4.98 20.77
CA VAL A 342 -0.36 -3.74 21.35
C VAL A 342 -1.86 -3.88 21.59
N ARG A 343 -2.30 -3.69 22.83
CA ARG A 343 -3.71 -3.66 23.26
C ARG A 343 -4.14 -2.25 23.59
N PHE A 344 -5.39 -1.90 23.36
CA PHE A 344 -5.97 -0.61 23.73
C PHE A 344 -7.46 -0.75 24.08
N THR A 345 -8.04 0.27 24.70
CA THR A 345 -9.48 0.34 24.99
C THR A 345 -10.14 1.38 24.09
N LEU A 346 -11.20 0.97 23.37
CA LEU A 346 -12.08 1.83 22.58
C LEU A 346 -13.53 1.54 22.97
N ASP A 347 -14.31 2.59 23.23
CA ASP A 347 -15.72 2.52 23.68
C ASP A 347 -16.01 1.58 24.88
N GLY A 348 -14.97 1.34 25.70
CA GLY A 348 -15.02 0.47 26.88
C GLY A 348 -14.61 -0.99 26.63
N GLU A 349 -14.30 -1.37 25.39
CA GLU A 349 -13.86 -2.72 25.02
C GLU A 349 -12.35 -2.79 24.78
N GLU A 350 -11.69 -3.86 25.24
CA GLU A 350 -10.29 -4.14 24.92
C GLU A 350 -10.15 -4.69 23.49
N ARG A 351 -9.24 -4.12 22.70
CA ARG A 351 -8.93 -4.51 21.33
C ARG A 351 -7.41 -4.73 21.19
N VAL A 352 -7.00 -5.67 20.33
CA VAL A 352 -5.60 -5.81 19.91
C VAL A 352 -5.43 -5.04 18.59
N LEU A 353 -4.38 -4.22 18.48
CA LEU A 353 -4.14 -3.35 17.32
C LEU A 353 -3.98 -4.13 16.02
N GLU A 354 -3.26 -5.25 16.04
CA GLU A 354 -3.10 -6.10 14.86
C GLU A 354 -4.47 -6.56 14.32
N SER A 355 -5.29 -7.23 15.15
CA SER A 355 -6.66 -7.62 14.77
C SER A 355 -7.52 -6.41 14.41
N TYR A 356 -7.38 -5.28 15.10
CA TYR A 356 -8.23 -4.11 14.86
C TYR A 356 -7.88 -3.39 13.55
N ALA A 357 -6.64 -3.45 13.08
CA ALA A 357 -6.21 -2.88 11.81
C ALA A 357 -6.36 -3.88 10.64
N GLN A 358 -6.11 -5.17 10.87
CA GLN A 358 -6.17 -6.22 9.84
C GLN A 358 -7.59 -6.80 9.62
N ASP A 359 -8.36 -7.06 10.69
CA ASP A 359 -9.66 -7.76 10.58
C ASP A 359 -10.81 -6.87 10.06
N GLN A 360 -10.57 -5.58 9.84
CA GLN A 360 -11.53 -4.66 9.19
C GLN A 360 -11.80 -5.08 7.74
N GLY A 361 -10.90 -5.88 7.15
CA GLY A 361 -11.24 -6.73 6.01
C GLY A 361 -12.14 -7.87 6.46
N ARG A 362 -13.43 -7.80 6.12
CA ARG A 362 -14.42 -8.82 6.53
C ARG A 362 -14.74 -9.74 5.37
N THR A 363 -14.56 -11.03 5.60
CA THR A 363 -14.73 -12.06 4.57
C THR A 363 -16.19 -12.39 4.35
N LEU A 364 -16.75 -11.90 3.25
CA LEU A 364 -18.10 -12.19 2.77
C LEU A 364 -18.07 -13.43 1.86
N ALA A 365 -18.96 -14.38 2.10
CA ALA A 365 -19.14 -15.55 1.24
C ALA A 365 -20.12 -15.21 0.10
N VAL A 366 -19.62 -15.22 -1.14
CA VAL A 366 -20.36 -14.84 -2.34
C VAL A 366 -20.27 -15.99 -3.34
N GLY A 367 -21.38 -16.67 -3.60
CA GLY A 367 -21.37 -17.88 -4.41
C GLY A 367 -20.43 -18.95 -3.85
N SER A 368 -19.49 -19.40 -4.67
CA SER A 368 -18.42 -20.34 -4.29
C SER A 368 -17.11 -19.66 -3.85
N VAL A 369 -17.06 -18.33 -3.81
CA VAL A 369 -15.84 -17.56 -3.50
C VAL A 369 -15.98 -16.73 -2.23
N GLN A 370 -14.85 -16.22 -1.77
CA GLN A 370 -14.77 -15.25 -0.68
C GLN A 370 -14.37 -13.89 -1.24
N ALA A 371 -15.10 -12.86 -0.86
CA ALA A 371 -14.78 -11.46 -1.11
C ALA A 371 -14.43 -10.80 0.22
N LEU A 372 -13.28 -10.12 0.29
CA LEU A 372 -12.92 -9.28 1.42
C LEU A 372 -13.55 -7.90 1.22
N VAL A 373 -14.33 -7.45 2.20
CA VAL A 373 -14.97 -6.12 2.18
C VAL A 373 -14.28 -5.23 3.19
N THR A 374 -13.93 -4.00 2.82
CA THR A 374 -13.23 -3.03 3.67
C THR A 374 -13.73 -1.61 3.43
N ALA A 375 -14.23 -0.94 4.46
CA ALA A 375 -14.56 0.48 4.41
C ALA A 375 -13.28 1.33 4.46
N GLN A 376 -13.20 2.33 3.58
CA GLN A 376 -12.03 3.20 3.38
C GLN A 376 -12.50 4.68 3.33
N PRO A 377 -11.61 5.67 3.55
CA PRO A 377 -11.97 7.09 3.53
C PRO A 377 -12.64 7.54 2.22
N ASP A 378 -12.29 6.90 1.11
CA ASP A 378 -12.71 7.21 -0.25
C ASP A 378 -13.79 6.25 -0.79
N GLY A 379 -14.21 5.22 -0.05
CA GLY A 379 -15.24 4.30 -0.50
C GLY A 379 -15.33 2.96 0.23
N LEU A 380 -15.85 1.96 -0.48
CA LEU A 380 -15.93 0.57 -0.04
C LEU A 380 -15.15 -0.31 -1.00
N SER A 381 -14.07 -0.92 -0.51
CA SER A 381 -13.27 -1.87 -1.25
C SER A 381 -13.87 -3.27 -1.17
N VAL A 382 -13.99 -3.94 -2.32
CA VAL A 382 -14.39 -5.34 -2.46
C VAL A 382 -13.25 -6.06 -3.20
N ARG A 383 -12.63 -7.05 -2.55
CA ARG A 383 -11.43 -7.74 -3.05
C ARG A 383 -11.62 -9.25 -3.15
N ARG A 384 -11.25 -9.85 -4.28
CA ARG A 384 -11.29 -11.30 -4.52
C ARG A 384 -9.90 -11.83 -4.94
N GLY A 385 -9.07 -12.14 -3.96
CA GLY A 385 -7.64 -12.41 -4.18
C GLY A 385 -6.91 -11.10 -4.48
N GLU A 386 -6.21 -11.03 -5.61
CA GLU A 386 -5.52 -9.80 -6.07
C GLU A 386 -6.45 -8.82 -6.81
N SER A 387 -7.61 -9.27 -7.29
CA SER A 387 -8.59 -8.40 -7.96
C SER A 387 -9.32 -7.54 -6.93
N VAL A 388 -9.29 -6.22 -7.09
CA VAL A 388 -9.92 -5.23 -6.20
C VAL A 388 -10.84 -4.32 -7.01
N HIS A 389 -12.01 -4.02 -6.47
CA HIS A 389 -12.88 -2.94 -6.92
C HIS A 389 -13.15 -1.99 -5.75
N VAL A 390 -13.16 -0.67 -5.99
CA VAL A 390 -13.56 0.31 -4.98
C VAL A 390 -14.80 1.05 -5.45
N ILE A 391 -15.87 0.90 -4.68
CA ILE A 391 -17.11 1.67 -4.85
C ILE A 391 -16.89 3.04 -4.20
N PRO A 392 -16.91 4.15 -4.95
CA PRO A 392 -16.60 5.47 -4.39
C PRO A 392 -17.58 5.90 -3.29
N ALA A 393 -17.10 6.64 -2.29
CA ALA A 393 -17.91 7.19 -1.20
C ALA A 393 -19.08 8.05 -1.70
N ALA A 394 -18.93 8.70 -2.86
CA ALA A 394 -19.98 9.48 -3.52
C ALA A 394 -21.16 8.62 -4.04
N ASP A 395 -20.92 7.35 -4.36
CA ASP A 395 -21.95 6.42 -4.82
C ASP A 395 -22.64 5.67 -3.65
N LEU A 396 -21.98 5.60 -2.50
CA LEU A 396 -22.46 5.00 -1.24
C LEU A 396 -23.46 5.91 -0.50
N ALA A 397 -24.53 6.33 -1.19
CA ALA A 397 -25.58 7.17 -0.65
C ALA A 397 -26.67 6.36 0.09
N ASP A 398 -27.13 6.88 1.23
CA ASP A 398 -28.16 6.26 2.07
C ASP A 398 -29.49 6.05 1.32
N GLY A 399 -30.21 4.96 1.64
CA GLY A 399 -31.51 4.66 1.05
C GLY A 399 -31.45 4.21 -0.42
N ARG A 400 -30.28 3.76 -0.87
CA ARG A 400 -30.03 3.08 -2.14
C ARG A 400 -29.28 1.78 -1.82
N ALA A 401 -29.52 0.73 -2.59
CA ALA A 401 -28.62 -0.43 -2.58
C ALA A 401 -27.81 -0.46 -3.87
N LEU A 402 -26.56 -0.92 -3.77
CA LEU A 402 -25.71 -1.22 -4.91
C LEU A 402 -25.61 -2.74 -5.03
N THR A 403 -25.59 -3.28 -6.24
CA THR A 403 -25.40 -4.72 -6.45
C THR A 403 -24.37 -4.98 -7.55
N GLY A 404 -23.58 -6.02 -7.40
CA GLY A 404 -22.54 -6.36 -8.36
C GLY A 404 -22.18 -7.83 -8.32
N THR A 405 -21.70 -8.34 -9.45
CA THR A 405 -21.34 -9.75 -9.62
C THR A 405 -19.91 -10.00 -9.14
N VAL A 406 -19.69 -11.13 -8.46
CA VAL A 406 -18.36 -11.65 -8.09
C VAL A 406 -18.31 -13.12 -8.47
N ARG A 407 -17.59 -13.47 -9.54
CA ARG A 407 -17.52 -14.84 -10.14
C ARG A 407 -18.89 -15.53 -10.31
N GLY A 408 -19.94 -14.78 -10.61
CA GLY A 408 -21.31 -15.28 -10.82
C GLY A 408 -22.16 -15.45 -9.55
N GLY A 409 -21.60 -15.20 -8.37
CA GLY A 409 -22.40 -14.86 -7.18
C GLY A 409 -22.67 -13.35 -7.14
N GLN A 410 -23.58 -12.90 -6.27
CA GLN A 410 -23.98 -11.50 -6.18
C GLN A 410 -23.63 -10.89 -4.82
N VAL A 411 -23.08 -9.68 -4.81
CA VAL A 411 -22.96 -8.81 -3.64
C VAL A 411 -24.09 -7.79 -3.66
N VAL A 412 -24.63 -7.45 -2.49
CA VAL A 412 -25.56 -6.34 -2.28
C VAL A 412 -25.02 -5.46 -1.16
N VAL A 413 -24.70 -4.21 -1.47
CA VAL A 413 -24.20 -3.20 -0.52
C VAL A 413 -25.34 -2.23 -0.21
N VAL A 414 -25.59 -1.95 1.07
CA VAL A 414 -26.70 -1.09 1.53
C VAL A 414 -26.19 -0.06 2.54
N PRO A 415 -25.76 1.13 2.06
CA PRO A 415 -25.38 2.25 2.92
C PRO A 415 -26.58 2.80 3.71
N GLY A 416 -26.32 3.21 4.95
CA GLY A 416 -27.31 3.78 5.86
C GLY A 416 -28.27 2.76 6.49
N TRP A 417 -28.05 1.46 6.33
CA TRP A 417 -28.89 0.42 6.93
C TRP A 417 -28.15 -0.35 8.03
N GLU A 418 -28.63 -0.20 9.25
CA GLU A 418 -28.33 -1.04 10.41
C GLU A 418 -29.54 -1.97 10.66
N PRO A 419 -29.49 -3.26 10.27
CA PRO A 419 -30.54 -4.20 10.63
C PRO A 419 -30.47 -4.58 12.12
N ASP A 420 -31.58 -4.41 12.83
CA ASP A 420 -31.79 -4.91 14.20
C ASP A 420 -32.19 -6.40 14.15
N ALA A 421 -31.31 -7.24 13.57
CA ALA A 421 -31.52 -8.68 13.38
C ALA A 421 -30.22 -9.44 13.11
N GLU A 422 -30.25 -10.76 13.32
CA GLU A 422 -29.11 -11.63 13.05
C GLU A 422 -28.85 -11.80 11.53
N PRO A 423 -27.61 -12.07 11.09
CA PRO A 423 -27.26 -12.31 9.69
C PRO A 423 -28.15 -13.32 8.96
N GLU A 424 -28.60 -14.36 9.66
CA GLU A 424 -29.46 -15.43 9.13
C GLU A 424 -30.92 -15.01 8.90
N ASP A 425 -31.35 -13.86 9.41
CA ASP A 425 -32.68 -13.28 9.16
C ASP A 425 -32.68 -12.24 8.03
N LEU A 426 -31.51 -11.89 7.49
CA LEU A 426 -31.42 -10.91 6.40
C LEU A 426 -31.86 -11.53 5.07
N ARG A 427 -32.70 -10.79 4.33
CA ARG A 427 -33.32 -11.24 3.08
C ARG A 427 -33.04 -10.25 1.97
N VAL A 428 -32.77 -10.77 0.78
CA VAL A 428 -32.68 -9.99 -0.45
C VAL A 428 -33.92 -10.28 -1.30
N LEU A 429 -34.56 -9.26 -1.82
CA LEU A 429 -35.66 -9.40 -2.76
C LEU A 429 -35.08 -9.46 -4.17
N VAL A 430 -35.26 -10.60 -4.82
CA VAL A 430 -34.86 -10.82 -6.22
C VAL A 430 -36.09 -11.02 -7.08
N GLY A 431 -36.03 -10.62 -8.35
CA GLY A 431 -37.15 -10.83 -9.25
C GLY A 431 -37.05 -10.06 -10.57
N SER A 432 -38.16 -10.12 -11.29
CA SER A 432 -38.43 -9.32 -12.50
C SER A 432 -39.81 -8.65 -12.36
N ASP A 433 -40.17 -7.76 -13.29
CA ASP A 433 -41.41 -6.96 -13.21
C ASP A 433 -42.68 -7.84 -12.99
N GLY A 434 -43.14 -7.89 -11.73
CA GLY A 434 -44.34 -8.61 -11.32
C GLY A 434 -44.14 -10.03 -10.77
N ASP A 435 -42.90 -10.53 -10.69
CA ASP A 435 -42.54 -11.80 -10.04
C ASP A 435 -41.33 -11.57 -9.13
N GLU A 436 -41.59 -11.23 -7.86
CA GLU A 436 -40.60 -10.95 -6.82
C GLU A 436 -40.61 -12.06 -5.75
N ARG A 437 -39.43 -12.48 -5.28
CA ARG A 437 -39.27 -13.49 -4.22
C ARG A 437 -38.12 -13.13 -3.28
N TRP A 438 -38.29 -13.43 -1.99
CA TRP A 438 -37.24 -13.27 -1.01
C TRP A 438 -36.27 -14.46 -1.07
N VAL A 439 -34.97 -14.16 -1.04
CA VAL A 439 -33.89 -15.14 -0.82
C VAL A 439 -33.14 -14.81 0.47
N GLU A 440 -32.63 -15.84 1.11
CA GLU A 440 -31.72 -15.75 2.25
C GLU A 440 -30.36 -15.20 1.80
N ALA A 441 -29.78 -14.29 2.59
CA ALA A 441 -28.39 -13.90 2.42
C ALA A 441 -27.48 -15.04 2.88
N LYS A 442 -26.64 -15.59 1.99
CA LYS A 442 -25.69 -16.67 2.31
C LYS A 442 -24.69 -16.24 3.37
N SER A 443 -24.33 -14.98 3.36
CA SER A 443 -23.59 -14.32 4.43
C SER A 443 -23.95 -12.85 4.48
N ALA A 444 -23.76 -12.24 5.63
CA ALA A 444 -23.89 -10.80 5.82
C ALA A 444 -22.73 -10.26 6.63
N TYR A 445 -22.40 -9.00 6.34
CA TYR A 445 -21.51 -8.17 7.12
C TYR A 445 -22.29 -6.90 7.47
N VAL A 446 -22.37 -6.57 8.77
CA VAL A 446 -23.07 -5.40 9.30
C VAL A 446 -22.10 -4.64 10.19
N ASP A 447 -21.88 -3.36 9.89
CA ASP A 447 -20.85 -2.51 10.52
C ASP A 447 -21.11 -1.04 10.12
N ALA A 448 -20.08 -0.18 10.15
CA ALA A 448 -20.13 1.18 9.61
C ALA A 448 -19.20 1.39 8.39
N LEU A 449 -19.54 2.40 7.57
CA LEU A 449 -18.62 3.07 6.66
C LEU A 449 -17.56 3.86 7.45
N PHE A 450 -16.48 4.27 6.78
CA PHE A 450 -15.39 5.04 7.40
C PHE A 450 -15.87 6.38 8.02
N ASP A 451 -16.93 6.97 7.49
CA ASP A 451 -17.57 8.19 8.02
C ASP A 451 -18.53 7.93 9.21
N GLY A 452 -18.65 6.69 9.66
CA GLY A 452 -19.51 6.26 10.77
C GLY A 452 -20.98 6.03 10.41
N ARG A 453 -21.39 6.17 9.15
CA ARG A 453 -22.75 5.77 8.72
C ARG A 453 -22.89 4.25 8.71
N PRO A 454 -24.04 3.66 9.09
CA PRO A 454 -24.24 2.22 9.04
C PRO A 454 -24.06 1.62 7.64
N LEU A 455 -23.69 0.34 7.59
CA LEU A 455 -23.46 -0.43 6.38
C LEU A 455 -23.91 -1.87 6.59
N ALA A 456 -24.73 -2.38 5.67
CA ALA A 456 -24.95 -3.81 5.50
C ALA A 456 -24.43 -4.26 4.13
N VAL A 457 -23.69 -5.36 4.08
CA VAL A 457 -23.21 -6.00 2.85
C VAL A 457 -23.58 -7.47 2.86
N LEU A 458 -24.34 -7.91 1.86
CA LEU A 458 -24.92 -9.24 1.77
C LEU A 458 -24.30 -10.01 0.60
N GLY A 459 -23.89 -11.25 0.84
CA GLY A 459 -23.44 -12.19 -0.18
C GLY A 459 -24.55 -13.18 -0.52
N LEU A 460 -24.84 -13.36 -1.81
CA LEU A 460 -25.79 -14.36 -2.31
C LEU A 460 -25.07 -15.57 -2.91
N ASP A 461 -25.73 -16.74 -2.91
CA ASP A 461 -25.18 -17.96 -3.51
C ASP A 461 -25.25 -17.96 -5.05
N LEU A 462 -24.51 -18.87 -5.68
CA LEU A 462 -24.58 -19.14 -7.11
C LEU A 462 -26.00 -19.58 -7.49
N GLY A 463 -26.60 -18.89 -8.46
CA GLY A 463 -27.98 -19.15 -8.89
C GLY A 463 -29.07 -18.64 -7.92
N ALA A 464 -28.71 -17.79 -6.94
CA ALA A 464 -29.71 -17.07 -6.14
C ALA A 464 -30.59 -16.15 -7.02
N LEU A 465 -30.05 -15.63 -8.11
CA LEU A 465 -30.76 -14.96 -9.20
C LEU A 465 -30.96 -15.96 -10.36
N GLY A 466 -32.19 -16.03 -10.88
CA GLY A 466 -32.55 -16.72 -12.11
C GLY A 466 -32.21 -15.91 -13.37
N GLU A 467 -32.40 -16.51 -14.54
CA GLU A 467 -32.15 -15.84 -15.83
C GLU A 467 -33.08 -14.63 -16.01
N GLY A 468 -32.50 -13.43 -16.01
CA GLY A 468 -33.24 -12.17 -16.12
C GLY A 468 -33.85 -11.64 -14.81
N GLU A 469 -33.62 -12.30 -13.67
CA GLU A 469 -33.91 -11.70 -12.36
C GLU A 469 -32.82 -10.68 -11.98
N SER A 470 -33.19 -9.70 -11.15
CA SER A 470 -32.30 -8.70 -10.57
C SER A 470 -32.58 -8.52 -9.08
N VAL A 471 -31.65 -7.92 -8.34
CA VAL A 471 -31.90 -7.49 -6.95
C VAL A 471 -32.75 -6.22 -6.97
N VAL A 472 -33.89 -6.24 -6.29
CA VAL A 472 -34.88 -5.13 -6.25
C VAL A 472 -35.18 -4.62 -4.84
N GLY A 473 -34.60 -5.24 -3.80
CA GLY A 473 -34.69 -4.75 -2.43
C GLY A 473 -33.98 -5.63 -1.41
N VAL A 474 -34.04 -5.20 -0.14
CA VAL A 474 -33.54 -5.93 1.02
C VAL A 474 -34.54 -5.82 2.18
N GLY A 475 -34.43 -6.68 3.17
CA GLY A 475 -35.32 -6.71 4.33
C GLY A 475 -34.86 -7.68 5.41
N VAL A 476 -35.67 -7.75 6.47
CA VAL A 476 -35.46 -8.62 7.65
C VAL A 476 -36.64 -9.57 7.77
N ALA A 477 -36.39 -10.86 8.01
CA ALA A 477 -37.44 -11.82 8.34
C ALA A 477 -38.04 -11.53 9.73
N ASP A 478 -39.37 -11.52 9.83
CA ASP A 478 -40.12 -11.39 11.08
C ASP A 478 -41.15 -12.54 11.13
N GLY A 479 -40.71 -13.69 11.63
CA GLY A 479 -41.48 -14.93 11.60
C GLY A 479 -41.65 -15.48 10.17
N ASP A 480 -42.90 -15.56 9.71
CA ASP A 480 -43.24 -16.03 8.35
C ASP A 480 -43.27 -14.88 7.31
N ASP A 481 -43.17 -13.61 7.75
CA ASP A 481 -43.20 -12.41 6.91
C ASP A 481 -41.78 -11.80 6.76
N VAL A 482 -41.62 -10.85 5.83
CA VAL A 482 -40.35 -10.09 5.65
C VAL A 482 -40.64 -8.59 5.63
N VAL A 483 -40.01 -7.86 6.55
CA VAL A 483 -40.07 -6.40 6.64
C VAL A 483 -39.08 -5.80 5.63
N ARG A 484 -39.59 -5.30 4.51
CA ARG A 484 -38.78 -4.63 3.46
C ARG A 484 -38.18 -3.33 4.01
N HIS A 485 -36.86 -3.18 3.92
CA HIS A 485 -36.18 -1.92 4.16
C HIS A 485 -36.46 -0.94 3.00
N ALA A 486 -36.67 0.33 3.32
CA ALA A 486 -37.10 1.34 2.36
C ALA A 486 -35.91 1.90 1.58
N LEU A 487 -35.82 1.57 0.29
CA LEU A 487 -34.81 2.10 -0.64
C LEU A 487 -35.42 3.14 -1.60
N PRO A 488 -35.59 4.42 -1.21
CA PRO A 488 -36.11 5.46 -2.09
C PRO A 488 -35.24 5.72 -3.33
N GLY A 489 -33.94 5.43 -3.27
CA GLY A 489 -33.01 5.46 -4.41
C GLY A 489 -33.01 4.18 -5.25
N GLY A 490 -33.79 3.16 -4.87
CA GLY A 490 -33.84 1.85 -5.52
C GLY A 490 -32.58 1.01 -5.33
N VAL A 491 -32.42 0.02 -6.21
CA VAL A 491 -31.19 -0.78 -6.35
C VAL A 491 -30.52 -0.40 -7.66
N VAL A 492 -29.20 -0.27 -7.68
CA VAL A 492 -28.43 0.00 -8.91
C VAL A 492 -27.27 -0.97 -9.05
N GLU A 493 -27.08 -1.45 -10.27
CA GLU A 493 -25.99 -2.35 -10.64
C GLU A 493 -24.65 -1.61 -10.79
N VAL A 494 -23.58 -2.22 -10.31
CA VAL A 494 -22.19 -1.75 -10.39
C VAL A 494 -21.35 -2.88 -10.97
N ASP A 495 -20.60 -2.59 -12.02
CA ASP A 495 -19.63 -3.55 -12.57
C ASP A 495 -18.40 -3.60 -11.67
N LEU A 496 -18.30 -4.66 -10.87
CA LEU A 496 -17.16 -4.87 -9.98
C LEU A 496 -15.93 -5.40 -10.74
N GLY A 497 -16.11 -6.08 -11.89
CA GLY A 497 -15.01 -6.78 -12.57
C GLY A 497 -14.40 -7.95 -11.79
N LEU A 498 -15.14 -8.57 -10.85
CA LEU A 498 -14.64 -9.57 -9.88
C LEU A 498 -15.12 -11.02 -10.09
#